data_AF-A0A968VW28-F1
#
_entry.id   AF-A0A968VW28-F1
#
_cell.length_a   1.000
_cell.length_b   1.000
_cell.length_c   1.000
_cell.angle_alpha   90.00
_cell.angle_beta   90.00
_cell.angle_gamma   90.00
#
_symmetry.space_group_name_H-M   'P 1'
#
loop_
_entity.id
_entity.type
_entity.pdbx_description
1 polymer ?
#
loop_
_entity_poly.entity_id
_entity_poly.type
_entity_poly.pdbx_seq_one_letter_code
_entity_poly.pdbx_strand_id
1 'polypeptide(L)'
;MGIYDIPYIASLLITVFVFLVILNGFNLIDGIDGLASTVGIISTVAFSVWFYNAGMYHYVVLGAGLVGGLMAFLRFNVYKGTYKIFMGDTGSLIIGLVLAIMAIEFNEANLTAPFNIKMYSAPAVSFGILIVPLFDTLRVFIIRLSRKRSPFKPDKNHIHHRLLSLGFTHVNATLCMAGVNLLFISFVFSFDILGIGTIMFWVLTTATILAFVPSMVIKNKKTGYLTKTGTGLCPFATLG
;
A
#
# COMPACT_ATOMS: atom_id res chain seq x y z
N MET A 1 13.23 -29.41 20.09
CA MET A 1 12.30 -28.29 19.83
C MET A 1 13.16 -27.06 19.55
N GLY A 2 13.10 -26.44 18.36
CA GLY A 2 13.88 -25.20 18.09
C GLY A 2 14.65 -25.09 16.77
N ILE A 3 14.64 -26.10 15.88
CA ILE A 3 15.28 -25.97 14.53
C ILE A 3 14.35 -25.24 13.54
N TYR A 4 13.05 -25.16 13.83
CA TYR A 4 12.04 -24.52 12.99
C TYR A 4 11.56 -23.15 13.53
N ASP A 5 12.07 -22.73 14.69
CA ASP A 5 11.71 -21.44 15.29
C ASP A 5 12.71 -20.37 14.86
N ILE A 6 12.21 -19.22 14.42
CA ILE A 6 13.06 -18.06 14.13
C ILE A 6 13.70 -17.62 15.45
N PRO A 7 15.03 -17.39 15.51
CA PRO A 7 15.68 -16.89 16.72
C PRO A 7 14.98 -15.64 17.24
N TYR A 8 14.78 -15.53 18.55
CA TYR A 8 14.02 -14.42 19.16
C TYR A 8 14.47 -13.03 18.68
N ILE A 9 15.79 -12.81 18.60
CA ILE A 9 16.37 -11.57 18.10
C ILE A 9 15.98 -11.32 16.64
N ALA A 10 16.03 -12.36 15.81
CA ALA A 10 15.64 -12.24 14.40
C ALA A 10 14.13 -11.95 14.25
N SER A 11 13.27 -12.59 15.06
CA SER A 11 11.83 -12.28 15.09
C SER A 11 11.58 -10.82 15.46
N LEU A 12 12.23 -10.31 16.52
CA LEU A 12 12.12 -8.92 16.95
C LEU A 12 12.58 -7.94 15.86
N LEU A 13 13.70 -8.22 15.19
CA LEU A 13 14.19 -7.39 14.09
C LEU A 13 13.24 -7.40 12.89
N ILE A 14 12.67 -8.56 12.54
CA ILE A 14 11.67 -8.68 11.47
C ILE A 14 10.42 -7.86 11.80
N THR A 15 9.91 -7.96 13.03
CA THR A 15 8.72 -7.21 13.47
C THR A 15 8.97 -5.70 13.41
N VAL A 16 10.09 -5.22 13.93
CA VAL A 16 10.48 -3.81 13.85
C VAL A 16 10.59 -3.35 12.39
N PHE A 17 11.20 -4.18 11.53
CA PHE A 17 11.30 -3.88 10.11
C PHE A 17 9.92 -3.78 9.45
N VAL A 18 9.00 -4.71 9.71
CA VAL A 18 7.64 -4.69 9.19
C VAL A 18 6.90 -3.42 9.62
N PHE A 19 6.99 -3.04 10.89
CA PHE A 19 6.47 -1.77 11.39
C PHE A 19 7.00 -0.60 10.56
N LEU A 20 8.33 -0.46 10.47
CA LEU A 20 8.95 0.66 9.77
C LEU A 20 8.53 0.73 8.29
N VAL A 21 8.41 -0.42 7.61
CA VAL A 21 7.98 -0.45 6.21
C VAL A 21 6.53 -0.01 6.07
N ILE A 22 5.61 -0.48 6.94
CA ILE A 22 4.19 -0.09 6.87
C ILE A 22 4.01 1.40 7.19
N LEU A 23 4.63 1.90 8.27
CA LEU A 23 4.54 3.31 8.66
C LEU A 23 5.05 4.24 7.55
N ASN A 24 6.25 3.96 7.04
CA ASN A 24 6.80 4.75 5.94
C ASN A 24 6.00 4.57 4.65
N GLY A 25 5.39 3.41 4.43
CA GLY A 25 4.52 3.17 3.29
C GLY A 25 3.28 4.03 3.30
N PHE A 26 2.60 4.14 4.44
CA PHE A 26 1.47 5.07 4.57
C PHE A 26 1.91 6.52 4.41
N ASN A 27 3.07 6.90 4.96
CA ASN A 27 3.58 8.24 4.76
C ASN A 27 3.88 8.55 3.29
N LEU A 28 4.41 7.58 2.53
CA LEU A 28 4.76 7.77 1.13
C LEU A 28 3.54 7.81 0.19
N ILE A 29 2.44 7.14 0.53
CA ILE A 29 1.20 7.23 -0.27
C ILE A 29 0.34 8.44 0.07
N ASP A 30 0.68 9.22 1.11
CA ASP A 30 0.05 10.52 1.43
C ASP A 30 0.50 11.66 0.48
N GLY A 31 0.95 11.32 -0.74
CA GLY A 31 1.36 12.28 -1.76
C GLY A 31 0.21 12.87 -2.58
N ILE A 32 -1.00 12.30 -2.50
CA ILE A 32 -2.19 12.78 -3.21
C ILE A 32 -3.45 12.74 -2.35
N ASP A 33 -4.31 13.74 -2.54
CA ASP A 33 -5.63 13.81 -1.89
C ASP A 33 -6.43 12.51 -1.99
N GLY A 34 -6.85 12.01 -0.83
CA GLY A 34 -7.72 10.88 -0.63
C GLY A 34 -7.02 9.52 -0.56
N LEU A 35 -5.80 9.37 -1.08
CA LEU A 35 -5.19 8.05 -1.26
C LEU A 35 -4.92 7.33 0.07
N ALA A 36 -4.15 7.95 0.97
CA ALA A 36 -3.80 7.34 2.25
C ALA A 36 -5.05 7.00 3.10
N SER A 37 -6.05 7.89 3.08
CA SER A 37 -7.32 7.68 3.81
C SER A 37 -8.17 6.57 3.19
N THR A 38 -8.36 6.55 1.86
CA THR A 38 -9.16 5.51 1.20
C THR A 38 -8.51 4.14 1.33
N VAL A 39 -7.20 4.03 1.11
CA VAL A 39 -6.47 2.77 1.31
C VAL A 39 -6.48 2.36 2.77
N GLY A 40 -6.32 3.31 3.69
CA GLY A 40 -6.42 3.07 5.13
C GLY A 40 -7.78 2.49 5.54
N ILE A 41 -8.88 3.08 5.06
CA ILE A 41 -10.25 2.59 5.30
C ILE A 41 -10.42 1.16 4.76
N ILE A 42 -10.08 0.93 3.49
CA ILE A 42 -10.23 -0.39 2.85
C ILE A 42 -9.46 -1.47 3.62
N SER A 43 -8.21 -1.17 3.97
CA SER A 43 -7.34 -2.10 4.69
C SER A 43 -7.85 -2.38 6.10
N THR A 44 -8.28 -1.33 6.80
CA THR A 44 -8.82 -1.44 8.18
C THR A 44 -10.09 -2.27 8.20
N VAL A 45 -10.99 -2.06 7.23
CA VAL A 45 -12.22 -2.85 7.10
C VAL A 45 -11.88 -4.32 6.82
N ALA A 46 -10.95 -4.60 5.91
CA ALA A 46 -10.55 -5.98 5.59
C ALA A 46 -10.03 -6.74 6.82
N PHE A 47 -9.13 -6.13 7.61
CA PHE A 47 -8.68 -6.73 8.87
C PHE A 47 -9.81 -6.85 9.90
N SER A 48 -10.64 -5.80 10.04
CA SER A 48 -11.74 -5.78 11.01
C SER A 48 -12.77 -6.89 10.75
N VAL A 49 -13.07 -7.20 9.48
CA VAL A 49 -13.96 -8.31 9.12
C VAL A 49 -13.38 -9.64 9.61
N TRP A 50 -12.08 -9.87 9.42
CA TRP A 50 -11.45 -11.09 9.92
C TRP A 50 -11.47 -11.14 11.46
N PHE A 51 -11.09 -10.04 12.14
CA PHE A 51 -11.13 -9.97 13.61
C PHE A 51 -12.53 -10.17 14.20
N TYR A 52 -13.56 -9.66 13.53
CA TYR A 52 -14.94 -9.89 13.91
C TYR A 52 -15.29 -11.38 13.89
N ASN A 53 -14.90 -12.09 12.82
CA ASN A 53 -15.12 -13.53 12.70
C ASN A 53 -14.28 -14.33 13.72
N ALA A 54 -13.08 -13.84 14.07
CA ALA A 54 -12.23 -14.41 15.11
C ALA A 54 -12.71 -14.11 16.55
N GLY A 55 -13.80 -13.33 16.73
CA GLY A 55 -14.29 -12.93 18.06
C GLY A 55 -13.43 -11.88 18.77
N MET A 56 -12.49 -11.25 18.08
CA MET A 56 -11.54 -10.28 18.64
C MET A 56 -12.09 -8.85 18.53
N TYR A 57 -13.18 -8.58 19.23
CA TYR A 57 -13.95 -7.33 19.07
C TYR A 57 -13.18 -6.05 19.43
N HIS A 58 -12.13 -6.13 20.25
CA HIS A 58 -11.29 -4.97 20.58
C HIS A 58 -10.59 -4.39 19.33
N TYR A 59 -10.11 -5.24 18.41
CA TYR A 59 -9.56 -4.78 17.13
C TYR A 59 -10.62 -4.24 16.18
N VAL A 60 -11.86 -4.74 16.26
CA VAL A 60 -12.99 -4.20 15.50
C VAL A 60 -13.34 -2.79 15.96
N VAL A 61 -13.35 -2.54 17.28
CA VAL A 61 -13.58 -1.20 17.84
C VAL A 61 -12.45 -0.24 17.46
N LEU A 62 -11.20 -0.68 17.55
CA LEU A 62 -10.03 0.09 17.08
C LEU A 62 -10.18 0.45 15.59
N GLY A 63 -10.55 -0.53 14.76
CA GLY A 63 -10.77 -0.34 13.33
C GLY A 63 -11.92 0.60 13.02
N ALA A 64 -13.04 0.48 13.74
CA ALA A 64 -14.20 1.37 13.59
C ALA A 64 -13.85 2.82 13.95
N GLY A 65 -13.06 3.04 15.01
CA GLY A 65 -12.56 4.36 15.38
C GLY A 65 -11.68 4.97 14.29
N LEU A 66 -10.73 4.19 13.75
CA LEU A 66 -9.88 4.64 12.65
C LEU A 66 -10.70 4.95 11.38
N VAL A 67 -11.61 4.06 10.98
CA VAL A 67 -12.47 4.27 9.81
C VAL A 67 -13.34 5.51 9.99
N GLY A 68 -13.96 5.71 11.16
CA GLY A 68 -14.76 6.90 11.45
C GLY A 68 -13.96 8.20 11.32
N GLY A 69 -12.74 8.23 11.90
CA GLY A 69 -11.84 9.37 11.77
C GLY A 69 -11.41 9.62 10.33
N LEU A 70 -11.06 8.57 9.59
CA LEU A 70 -10.67 8.68 8.18
C LEU A 70 -11.82 9.09 7.28
N MET A 71 -13.04 8.63 7.51
CA MET A 71 -14.22 9.05 6.74
C MET A 71 -14.52 10.53 6.95
N ALA A 72 -14.44 11.01 8.20
CA ALA A 72 -14.61 12.42 8.51
C ALA A 72 -13.51 13.27 7.85
N PHE A 73 -12.25 12.84 7.98
CA PHE A 73 -11.10 13.52 7.36
C PHE A 73 -11.17 13.52 5.83
N LEU A 74 -11.52 12.38 5.22
CA LEU A 74 -11.55 12.20 3.77
C LEU A 74 -12.45 13.24 3.12
N ARG A 75 -13.61 13.56 3.71
CA ARG A 75 -14.50 14.61 3.22
C ARG A 75 -13.78 15.95 3.01
N PHE A 76 -12.94 16.37 3.95
CA PHE A 76 -12.18 17.62 3.87
C PHE A 76 -10.91 17.49 3.04
N ASN A 77 -10.35 16.29 2.93
CA ASN A 77 -9.11 16.05 2.21
C ASN A 77 -9.29 16.05 0.68
N VAL A 78 -10.38 15.45 0.16
CA VAL A 78 -10.72 15.54 -1.28
C VAL A 78 -11.42 16.85 -1.67
N TYR A 79 -11.76 17.70 -0.70
CA TYR A 79 -12.37 18.99 -0.98
C TYR A 79 -11.37 19.94 -1.67
N LYS A 80 -11.86 20.69 -2.66
CA LYS A 80 -11.08 21.72 -3.36
C LYS A 80 -11.57 23.10 -2.90
N GLY A 81 -10.85 23.71 -1.96
CA GLY A 81 -11.18 25.06 -1.47
C GLY A 81 -10.53 25.39 -0.13
N THR A 82 -11.00 26.46 0.51
CA THR A 82 -10.42 27.03 1.74
C THR A 82 -10.49 26.10 2.95
N TYR A 83 -11.42 25.14 2.95
CA TYR A 83 -11.61 24.16 4.02
C TYR A 83 -10.83 22.86 3.82
N LYS A 84 -9.88 22.84 2.88
CA LYS A 84 -9.06 21.66 2.60
C LYS A 84 -8.10 21.38 3.76
N ILE A 85 -8.09 20.14 4.23
CA ILE A 85 -7.18 19.67 5.29
C ILE A 85 -6.21 18.66 4.70
N PHE A 86 -4.92 18.86 4.96
CA PHE A 86 -3.85 17.93 4.61
C PHE A 86 -3.60 16.97 5.77
N MET A 87 -3.27 15.72 5.46
CA MET A 87 -3.04 14.67 6.47
C MET A 87 -1.73 14.93 7.20
N GLY A 88 -0.64 15.08 6.43
CA GLY A 88 0.70 15.33 6.97
C GLY A 88 1.26 14.09 7.68
N ASP A 89 2.55 14.17 8.05
CA ASP A 89 3.29 13.03 8.62
C ASP A 89 2.60 12.45 9.87
N THR A 90 2.00 13.31 10.70
CA THR A 90 1.36 12.83 11.95
C THR A 90 0.17 11.90 11.63
N GLY A 91 -0.70 12.31 10.71
CA GLY A 91 -1.88 11.50 10.36
C GLY A 91 -1.49 10.21 9.62
N SER A 92 -0.56 10.31 8.67
CA SER A 92 -0.14 9.16 7.86
C SER A 92 0.59 8.10 8.71
N LEU A 93 1.42 8.51 9.66
CA LEU A 93 2.12 7.61 10.57
C LEU A 93 1.16 6.94 11.58
N ILE A 94 0.13 7.64 12.07
CA ILE A 94 -0.89 7.03 12.94
C ILE A 94 -1.66 5.93 12.20
N ILE A 95 -2.03 6.16 10.94
CA ILE A 95 -2.70 5.13 10.10
C ILE A 95 -1.79 3.93 9.92
N GLY A 96 -0.53 4.18 9.54
CA GLY A 96 0.46 3.13 9.37
C GLY A 96 0.70 2.34 10.65
N LEU A 97 0.74 3.00 11.81
CA LEU A 97 0.90 2.37 13.12
C LEU A 97 -0.25 1.42 13.44
N VAL A 98 -1.50 1.89 13.32
CA VAL A 98 -2.68 1.06 13.61
C VAL A 98 -2.75 -0.13 12.66
N LEU A 99 -2.50 0.07 11.36
CA LEU A 99 -2.52 -1.01 10.39
C LEU A 99 -1.35 -1.99 10.53
N ALA A 100 -0.18 -1.54 11.00
CA ALA A 100 0.92 -2.44 11.35
C ALA A 100 0.56 -3.33 12.54
N ILE A 101 -0.04 -2.76 13.59
CA ILE A 101 -0.55 -3.54 14.73
C ILE A 101 -1.58 -4.56 14.25
N MET A 102 -2.58 -4.13 13.49
CA MET A 102 -3.63 -5.03 12.97
C MET A 102 -3.06 -6.13 12.07
N ALA A 103 -2.05 -5.83 11.23
CA ALA A 103 -1.43 -6.83 10.37
C ALA A 103 -0.64 -7.89 11.16
N ILE A 104 0.12 -7.47 12.18
CA ILE A 104 0.88 -8.40 13.02
C ILE A 104 -0.08 -9.26 13.83
N GLU A 105 -1.06 -8.64 14.48
CA GLU A 105 -2.05 -9.34 15.30
C GLU A 105 -2.93 -10.28 14.47
N PHE A 106 -3.25 -9.91 13.23
CA PHE A 106 -3.92 -10.82 12.29
C PHE A 106 -3.08 -12.08 12.05
N ASN A 107 -1.76 -11.94 11.81
CA ASN A 107 -0.91 -13.09 11.55
C ASN A 107 -0.74 -13.98 12.79
N GLU A 108 -0.51 -13.37 13.97
CA GLU A 108 -0.34 -14.09 15.23
C GLU A 108 -1.63 -14.81 15.65
N ALA A 109 -2.76 -14.11 15.68
CA ALA A 109 -4.06 -14.70 16.05
C ALA A 109 -4.48 -15.82 15.09
N ASN A 110 -4.11 -15.72 13.81
CA ASN A 110 -4.42 -16.72 12.81
C ASN A 110 -3.72 -18.07 13.04
N LEU A 111 -2.55 -18.09 13.71
CA LEU A 111 -1.84 -19.34 14.03
C LEU A 111 -2.71 -20.28 14.87
N THR A 112 -3.43 -19.70 15.84
CA THR A 112 -4.30 -20.39 16.79
C THR A 112 -5.79 -20.35 16.42
N ALA A 113 -6.16 -19.72 15.31
CA ALA A 113 -7.55 -19.56 14.92
C ALA A 113 -8.23 -20.92 14.60
N PRO A 114 -9.54 -21.07 14.89
CA PRO A 114 -10.32 -22.24 14.50
C PRO A 114 -10.31 -22.45 12.98
N PHE A 115 -10.43 -23.72 12.53
CA PHE A 115 -10.35 -24.09 11.11
C PHE A 115 -11.29 -23.30 10.19
N ASN A 116 -12.49 -22.95 10.66
CA ASN A 116 -13.48 -22.20 9.89
C ASN A 116 -13.17 -20.70 9.72
N ILE A 117 -12.18 -20.16 10.44
CA ILE A 117 -11.76 -18.75 10.39
C ILE A 117 -10.32 -18.61 9.89
N LYS A 118 -9.52 -19.67 10.08
CA LYS A 118 -8.10 -19.71 9.74
C LYS A 118 -7.86 -19.50 8.25
N MET A 119 -6.94 -18.58 7.96
CA MET A 119 -6.37 -18.33 6.65
C MET A 119 -5.06 -19.11 6.52
N TYR A 120 -4.98 -20.04 5.58
CA TYR A 120 -3.80 -20.88 5.33
C TYR A 120 -2.58 -20.06 4.90
N SER A 121 -2.81 -18.93 4.24
CA SER A 121 -1.79 -18.05 3.68
C SER A 121 -1.81 -16.68 4.33
N ALA A 122 -2.08 -16.60 5.65
CA ALA A 122 -2.21 -15.33 6.38
C ALA A 122 -1.11 -14.28 6.07
N PRO A 123 0.20 -14.60 6.03
CA PRO A 123 1.18 -13.58 5.69
C PRO A 123 0.99 -12.99 4.28
N ALA A 124 0.60 -13.80 3.29
CA ALA A 124 0.26 -13.32 1.96
C ALA A 124 -1.04 -12.51 1.95
N VAL A 125 -2.03 -12.90 2.76
CA VAL A 125 -3.30 -12.16 2.91
C VAL A 125 -3.04 -10.78 3.51
N SER A 126 -2.30 -10.69 4.62
CA SER A 126 -1.93 -9.42 5.25
C SER A 126 -1.11 -8.51 4.33
N PHE A 127 -0.17 -9.09 3.56
CA PHE A 127 0.57 -8.35 2.53
C PHE A 127 -0.34 -7.84 1.41
N GLY A 128 -1.30 -8.67 0.96
CA GLY A 128 -2.29 -8.31 -0.06
C GLY A 128 -3.22 -7.18 0.38
N ILE A 129 -3.64 -7.18 1.65
CA ILE A 129 -4.44 -6.10 2.25
C ILE A 129 -3.69 -4.77 2.21
N LEU A 130 -2.37 -4.80 2.44
CA LEU A 130 -1.49 -3.64 2.47
C LEU A 130 -0.67 -3.47 1.19
N ILE A 131 -1.11 -4.04 0.07
CA ILE A 131 -0.29 -4.13 -1.15
C ILE A 131 0.11 -2.75 -1.67
N VAL A 132 -0.79 -1.76 -1.62
CA VAL A 132 -0.53 -0.42 -2.14
C VAL A 132 0.66 0.26 -1.44
N PRO A 133 0.66 0.44 -0.10
CA PRO A 133 1.80 1.04 0.60
C PRO A 133 3.04 0.12 0.60
N LEU A 134 2.88 -1.20 0.72
CA LEU A 134 4.03 -2.12 0.79
C LEU A 134 4.75 -2.26 -0.54
N PHE A 135 4.01 -2.45 -1.64
CA PHE A 135 4.62 -2.67 -2.94
C PHE A 135 5.37 -1.43 -3.43
N ASP A 136 4.79 -0.24 -3.29
CA ASP A 136 5.42 0.99 -3.77
C ASP A 136 6.69 1.32 -2.97
N THR A 137 6.67 1.08 -1.66
CA THR A 137 7.87 1.26 -0.81
C THR A 137 8.97 0.26 -1.10
N LEU A 138 8.64 -1.03 -1.14
CA LEU A 138 9.62 -2.08 -1.44
C LEU A 138 10.22 -1.87 -2.84
N ARG A 139 9.40 -1.50 -3.83
CA ARG A 139 9.87 -1.21 -5.18
C ARG A 139 10.86 -0.05 -5.20
N VAL A 140 10.54 1.07 -4.57
CA VAL A 140 11.43 2.24 -4.52
C VAL A 140 12.71 1.91 -3.75
N PHE A 141 12.61 1.17 -2.64
CA PHE A 141 13.74 0.70 -1.86
C PHE A 141 14.71 -0.15 -2.70
N ILE A 142 14.20 -1.16 -3.43
CA ILE A 142 14.98 -2.04 -4.32
C ILE A 142 15.63 -1.23 -5.46
N ILE A 143 14.89 -0.31 -6.09
CA ILE A 143 15.44 0.54 -7.17
C ILE A 143 16.57 1.44 -6.65
N ARG A 144 16.48 1.95 -5.41
CA ARG A 144 17.55 2.78 -4.82
C ARG A 144 18.77 1.97 -4.46
N LEU A 145 18.59 0.80 -3.85
CA LEU A 145 19.68 -0.13 -3.54
C LEU A 145 20.45 -0.55 -4.80
N SER A 146 19.75 -0.92 -5.87
CA SER A 146 20.40 -1.28 -7.14
C SER A 146 21.17 -0.11 -7.78
N ARG A 147 20.81 1.14 -7.45
CA ARG A 147 21.51 2.36 -7.89
C ARG A 147 22.55 2.88 -6.90
N LYS A 148 22.85 2.12 -5.83
CA LYS A 148 23.76 2.53 -4.72
C LYS A 148 23.43 3.91 -4.12
N ARG A 149 22.16 4.32 -4.19
CA ARG A 149 21.68 5.57 -3.57
C ARG A 149 21.05 5.25 -2.23
N SER A 150 21.17 6.18 -1.27
CA SER A 150 20.55 6.01 0.04
C SER A 150 19.03 5.76 -0.11
N PRO A 151 18.50 4.68 0.48
CA PRO A 151 17.08 4.35 0.41
C PRO A 151 16.19 5.35 1.16
N PHE A 152 16.75 6.29 1.93
CA PHE A 152 16.01 7.22 2.79
C PHE A 152 15.84 8.63 2.20
N LYS A 153 16.33 8.91 0.99
CA LYS A 153 16.11 10.22 0.33
C LYS A 153 14.72 10.30 -0.32
N PRO A 154 13.97 11.41 -0.22
CA PRO A 154 12.69 11.58 -0.92
C PRO A 154 12.85 11.42 -2.44
N ASP A 155 11.90 10.76 -3.13
CA ASP A 155 11.91 10.60 -4.59
C ASP A 155 10.48 10.67 -5.15
N LYS A 156 10.30 11.25 -6.33
CA LYS A 156 9.00 11.43 -7.00
C LYS A 156 8.61 10.20 -7.86
N ASN A 157 9.22 9.04 -7.62
CA ASN A 157 9.09 7.84 -8.47
C ASN A 157 7.91 6.92 -8.15
N HIS A 158 7.06 7.34 -7.22
CA HIS A 158 5.87 6.62 -6.76
C HIS A 158 4.81 6.48 -7.85
N ILE A 159 3.99 5.43 -7.74
CA ILE A 159 2.98 5.08 -8.76
C ILE A 159 1.96 6.22 -8.92
N HIS A 160 1.54 6.87 -7.83
CA HIS A 160 0.57 7.96 -7.88
C HIS A 160 1.08 9.18 -8.68
N HIS A 161 2.37 9.53 -8.58
CA HIS A 161 2.96 10.60 -9.40
C HIS A 161 2.97 10.25 -10.89
N ARG A 162 3.17 8.97 -11.24
CA ARG A 162 3.09 8.51 -12.64
C ARG A 162 1.68 8.66 -13.19
N LEU A 163 0.65 8.30 -12.41
CA LEU A 163 -0.74 8.51 -12.80
C LEU A 163 -1.06 9.99 -13.01
N LEU A 164 -0.63 10.87 -12.11
CA LEU A 164 -0.80 12.32 -12.28
C LEU A 164 -0.11 12.83 -13.56
N SER A 165 1.11 12.36 -13.87
CA SER A 165 1.82 12.72 -15.11
C SER A 165 1.14 12.24 -16.39
N LEU A 166 0.24 11.26 -16.30
CA LEU A 166 -0.60 10.80 -17.41
C LEU A 166 -1.85 11.65 -17.62
N GLY A 167 -2.12 12.60 -16.73
CA GLY A 167 -3.29 13.49 -16.77
C GLY A 167 -4.41 13.10 -15.80
N PHE A 168 -4.18 12.15 -14.88
CA PHE A 168 -5.18 11.82 -13.86
C PHE A 168 -5.31 12.97 -12.85
N THR A 169 -6.52 13.22 -12.38
CA THR A 169 -6.74 14.03 -11.18
C THR A 169 -6.37 13.24 -9.93
N HIS A 170 -6.14 13.92 -8.80
CA HIS A 170 -5.88 13.25 -7.52
C HIS A 170 -6.97 12.23 -7.19
N VAL A 171 -8.24 12.61 -7.33
CA VAL A 171 -9.40 11.74 -7.08
C VAL A 171 -9.38 10.52 -8.02
N ASN A 172 -9.13 10.69 -9.32
CA ASN A 172 -9.13 9.58 -10.27
C ASN A 172 -7.96 8.62 -10.00
N ALA A 173 -6.79 9.14 -9.63
CA ALA A 173 -5.64 8.32 -9.24
C ALA A 173 -5.94 7.53 -7.95
N THR A 174 -6.55 8.18 -6.95
CA THR A 174 -7.01 7.54 -5.71
C THR A 174 -8.02 6.43 -5.97
N LEU A 175 -9.06 6.67 -6.79
CA LEU A 175 -10.05 5.65 -7.13
C LEU A 175 -9.44 4.47 -7.90
N CYS A 176 -8.52 4.73 -8.84
CA CYS A 176 -7.80 3.69 -9.55
C CYS A 176 -6.98 2.81 -8.60
N MET A 177 -6.20 3.42 -7.70
CA MET A 177 -5.39 2.68 -6.73
C MET A 177 -6.24 1.95 -5.69
N ALA A 178 -7.37 2.54 -5.27
CA ALA A 178 -8.34 1.88 -4.39
C ALA A 178 -8.96 0.65 -5.05
N GLY A 179 -9.34 0.75 -6.34
CA GLY A 179 -9.84 -0.38 -7.11
C GLY A 179 -8.81 -1.51 -7.24
N VAL A 180 -7.55 -1.16 -7.51
CA VAL A 180 -6.45 -2.14 -7.51
C VAL A 180 -6.29 -2.80 -6.13
N ASN A 181 -6.34 -2.02 -5.04
CA ASN A 181 -6.25 -2.56 -3.68
C ASN A 181 -7.37 -3.57 -3.39
N LEU A 182 -8.61 -3.23 -3.74
CA LEU A 182 -9.76 -4.12 -3.59
C LEU A 182 -9.60 -5.40 -4.40
N LEU A 183 -9.12 -5.33 -5.65
CA LEU A 183 -8.88 -6.51 -6.46
C LEU A 183 -7.84 -7.44 -5.83
N PHE A 184 -6.75 -6.90 -5.29
CA PHE A 184 -5.76 -7.71 -4.57
C PHE A 184 -6.32 -8.33 -3.30
N ILE A 185 -7.10 -7.57 -2.52
CA ILE A 185 -7.79 -8.09 -1.33
C ILE A 185 -8.72 -9.25 -1.73
N SER A 186 -9.59 -9.03 -2.71
CA SER A 186 -10.48 -10.09 -3.21
C SER A 186 -9.70 -11.32 -3.65
N PHE A 187 -8.60 -11.14 -4.39
CA PHE A 187 -7.73 -12.24 -4.82
C PHE A 187 -7.15 -13.03 -3.64
N VAL A 188 -6.51 -12.37 -2.66
CA VAL A 188 -5.87 -13.10 -1.56
C VAL A 188 -6.87 -13.82 -0.66
N PHE A 189 -8.06 -13.27 -0.45
CA PHE A 189 -9.12 -13.93 0.29
C PHE A 189 -9.74 -15.11 -0.48
N SER A 190 -9.93 -15.00 -1.79
CA SER A 190 -10.52 -16.08 -2.61
C SER A 190 -9.56 -17.26 -2.82
N PHE A 191 -8.25 -17.00 -2.87
CA PHE A 191 -7.24 -18.00 -3.22
C PHE A 191 -6.34 -18.42 -2.06
N ASP A 192 -6.74 -18.17 -0.82
CA ASP A 192 -5.98 -18.46 0.40
C ASP A 192 -5.44 -19.91 0.48
N ILE A 193 -6.18 -20.87 -0.08
CA ILE A 193 -5.85 -22.31 -0.06
C ILE A 193 -4.65 -22.66 -0.96
N LEU A 194 -4.27 -21.80 -1.92
CA LEU A 194 -3.17 -22.08 -2.87
C LEU A 194 -1.77 -22.04 -2.23
N GLY A 195 -1.68 -21.63 -0.97
CA GLY A 195 -0.44 -21.53 -0.22
C GLY A 195 0.31 -20.21 -0.43
N ILE A 196 1.06 -19.84 0.61
CA ILE A 196 1.75 -18.54 0.72
C ILE A 196 2.63 -18.22 -0.49
N GLY A 197 3.45 -19.17 -0.95
CA GLY A 197 4.40 -18.95 -2.05
C GLY A 197 3.70 -18.67 -3.37
N THR A 198 2.64 -19.42 -3.67
CA THR A 198 1.84 -19.26 -4.90
C THR A 198 1.13 -17.92 -4.93
N ILE A 199 0.48 -17.53 -3.82
CA ILE A 199 -0.22 -16.24 -3.74
C ILE A 199 0.78 -15.10 -3.86
N MET A 200 1.90 -15.14 -3.12
CA MET A 200 2.92 -14.10 -3.19
C MET A 200 3.52 -13.97 -4.58
N PHE A 201 3.75 -15.08 -5.28
CA PHE A 201 4.22 -15.06 -6.67
C PHE A 201 3.23 -14.31 -7.58
N TRP A 202 1.94 -14.66 -7.54
CA TRP A 202 0.93 -13.99 -8.36
C TRP A 202 0.72 -12.52 -7.96
N VAL A 203 0.71 -12.22 -6.66
CA VAL A 203 0.55 -10.84 -6.16
C VAL A 203 1.71 -9.96 -6.61
N LEU A 204 2.96 -10.40 -6.43
CA LEU A 204 4.13 -9.61 -6.80
C LEU A 204 4.28 -9.47 -8.32
N THR A 205 4.00 -10.52 -9.09
CA THR A 205 4.06 -10.46 -10.56
C THR A 205 2.99 -9.55 -11.14
N THR A 206 1.75 -9.65 -10.68
CA THR A 206 0.67 -8.75 -11.15
C THR A 206 0.91 -7.31 -10.70
N ALA A 207 1.36 -7.07 -9.45
CA ALA A 207 1.69 -5.74 -8.97
C ALA A 207 2.83 -5.09 -9.75
N THR A 208 3.88 -5.84 -10.10
CA THR A 208 4.99 -5.35 -10.94
C THR A 208 4.53 -5.00 -12.35
N ILE A 209 3.70 -5.84 -12.98
CA ILE A 209 3.13 -5.56 -14.31
C ILE A 209 2.29 -4.27 -14.25
N LEU A 210 1.36 -4.16 -13.32
CA LEU A 210 0.49 -2.98 -13.17
C LEU A 210 1.30 -1.70 -12.92
N ALA A 211 2.35 -1.76 -12.10
CA ALA A 211 3.23 -0.61 -11.87
C ALA A 211 4.06 -0.21 -13.11
N PHE A 212 4.30 -1.14 -14.03
CA PHE A 212 5.02 -0.86 -15.27
C PHE A 212 4.14 -0.17 -16.32
N VAL A 213 2.84 -0.46 -16.35
CA VAL A 213 1.88 0.09 -17.34
C VAL A 213 1.94 1.63 -17.44
N PRO A 214 1.81 2.42 -16.36
CA PRO A 214 1.91 3.88 -16.46
C PRO A 214 3.23 4.35 -17.07
N SER A 215 4.32 3.65 -16.75
CA SER A 215 5.68 3.97 -17.20
C SER A 215 5.84 3.78 -18.70
N MET A 216 5.26 2.70 -19.25
CA MET A 216 5.26 2.44 -20.69
C MET A 216 4.46 3.49 -21.44
N VAL A 217 3.28 3.86 -20.93
CA VAL A 217 2.41 4.86 -21.57
C VAL A 217 3.10 6.23 -21.60
N ILE A 218 3.77 6.64 -20.51
CA ILE A 218 4.56 7.88 -20.45
C ILE A 218 5.68 7.86 -21.49
N LYS A 219 6.44 6.76 -21.58
CA LYS A 219 7.53 6.61 -22.55
C LYS A 219 7.03 6.72 -23.99
N ASN A 220 5.92 6.06 -24.31
CA ASN A 220 5.33 6.09 -25.65
C ASN A 220 4.82 7.49 -26.04
N LYS A 221 4.19 8.24 -25.10
CA LYS A 221 3.81 9.64 -25.35
C LYS A 221 5.05 10.49 -25.65
N LYS A 222 6.13 10.39 -24.86
CA LYS A 222 7.38 11.14 -25.10
C LYS A 222 7.99 10.86 -26.46
N THR A 223 8.09 9.58 -26.84
CA THR A 223 8.61 9.18 -28.16
C THR A 223 7.74 9.71 -29.30
N GLY A 224 6.41 9.65 -29.17
CA GLY A 224 5.47 10.16 -30.18
C GLY A 224 5.49 11.69 -30.35
N TYR A 225 5.81 12.45 -29.29
CA TYR A 225 6.05 13.89 -29.40
C TYR A 225 7.35 14.18 -30.16
N LEU A 226 8.44 13.48 -29.82
CA LEU A 226 9.75 13.69 -30.47
C LEU A 226 9.73 13.35 -31.97
N THR A 227 8.97 12.34 -32.39
CA THR A 227 8.78 12.05 -33.83
C THR A 227 7.90 13.07 -34.54
N LYS A 228 6.95 13.70 -33.86
CA LYS A 228 6.07 14.72 -34.45
C LYS A 228 6.72 16.11 -34.56
N THR A 229 7.60 16.49 -33.63
CA THR A 229 8.16 17.86 -33.60
C THR A 229 9.49 18.00 -34.35
N GLY A 230 10.06 16.92 -34.89
CA GLY A 230 11.33 16.94 -35.66
C GLY A 230 12.54 17.50 -34.89
N THR A 231 12.37 17.79 -33.61
CA THR A 231 13.31 18.49 -32.74
C THR A 231 13.56 17.59 -31.53
N GLY A 232 14.81 17.21 -31.32
CA GLY A 232 15.26 16.40 -30.18
C GLY A 232 15.16 17.10 -28.82
N LEU A 233 14.34 18.15 -28.69
CA LEU A 233 14.19 18.97 -27.49
C LEU A 233 12.74 18.94 -27.03
N CYS A 234 12.48 18.19 -25.96
CA CYS A 234 11.18 18.18 -25.28
C CYS A 234 10.86 19.57 -24.69
N PRO A 235 9.64 20.12 -24.89
CA PRO A 235 9.20 21.34 -24.21
C PRO A 235 8.86 21.12 -22.73
N PHE A 236 8.94 19.89 -22.22
CA PHE A 236 8.65 19.52 -20.82
C PHE A 236 9.88 19.58 -19.88
N ALA A 237 10.99 20.20 -20.31
CA ALA A 237 12.22 20.28 -19.51
C ALA A 237 12.24 21.39 -18.45
N THR A 238 11.14 22.14 -18.26
CA THR A 238 11.03 23.16 -17.22
C THR A 238 9.92 22.79 -16.25
N LEU A 239 10.27 22.10 -15.17
CA LEU A 239 9.59 22.11 -13.86
C LEU A 239 10.47 21.31 -12.90
N GLY A 240 11.37 22.01 -12.20
CA GLY A 240 12.15 21.50 -11.07
C GLY A 240 11.25 21.12 -9.89
#